data_AF-A0A3M0YT16-F1
#
_entry.id   AF-A0A3M0YT16-F1
#
_cell.length_a   1.000
_cell.length_b   1.000
_cell.length_c   1.000
_cell.angle_alpha   90.00
_cell.angle_beta   90.00
_cell.angle_gamma   90.00
#
_symmetry.space_group_name_H-M   'P 1'
#
loop_
_entity.id
_entity.type
_entity.pdbx_description
1 polymer ?
#
loop_
_entity_poly.entity_id
_entity_poly.type
_entity_poly.pdbx_seq_one_letter_code
_entity_poly.pdbx_strand_id
1 'polypeptide(L)' 'EEIRLASSMHHRTQKDSFHILYALDNPVTVKVRSNVLELFPGQVCLIPAATGFYSTIPPAGESARLLRII' A
#
# COMPACT_ATOMS: atom_id res chain seq x y z
N GLU A 1 3.12 -6.56 13.00
CA GLU A 1 3.20 -6.82 11.54
C GLU A 1 1.89 -7.42 11.07
N GLU A 2 1.40 -7.03 9.90
CA GLU A 2 0.09 -7.48 9.42
C GLU A 2 0.14 -7.81 7.92
N ILE A 3 -0.03 -9.08 7.57
CA ILE A 3 -0.18 -9.53 6.18
C ILE A 3 -1.67 -9.50 5.85
N ARG A 4 -2.06 -8.74 4.82
CA ARG A 4 -3.44 -8.73 4.32
C ARG A 4 -3.47 -9.13 2.85
N LEU A 5 -4.57 -9.79 2.46
CA LEU A 5 -4.96 -9.83 1.05
C LEU A 5 -5.22 -8.38 0.63
N ALA A 6 -4.51 -7.91 -0.39
CA ALA A 6 -4.73 -6.61 -0.98
C ALA A 6 -6.09 -6.64 -1.67
N SER A 7 -7.08 -6.11 -0.98
CA SER A 7 -8.33 -5.62 -1.56
C SER A 7 -8.22 -4.11 -1.73
N SER A 8 -9.18 -3.50 -2.42
CA SER A 8 -9.25 -2.04 -2.46
C SER A 8 -9.46 -1.51 -1.04
N MET A 9 -8.41 -0.95 -0.45
CA MET A 9 -8.39 -0.55 0.95
C MET A 9 -8.00 0.91 1.09
N HIS A 10 -8.68 1.60 2.00
CA HIS A 10 -8.31 2.94 2.43
C HIS A 10 -7.55 2.88 3.75
N HIS A 11 -6.42 3.55 3.80
CA HIS A 11 -5.54 3.58 4.96
C HIS A 11 -5.20 5.02 5.34
N ARG A 12 -4.85 5.20 6.61
CA ARG A 12 -4.45 6.50 7.15
C ARG A 12 -3.19 6.35 8.01
N THR A 13 -2.16 7.14 7.71
CA THR A 13 -1.03 7.35 8.63
C THR A 13 -1.43 8.39 9.69
N GLN A 14 -0.92 8.23 10.92
CA GLN A 14 -1.13 9.20 12.01
C GLN A 14 0.07 10.16 12.08
N LYS A 15 -0.06 11.27 12.84
CA LYS A 15 0.95 12.35 12.90
C LYS A 15 2.37 11.87 13.20
N ASP A 16 2.52 10.78 13.94
CA ASP A 16 3.81 10.21 14.36
C ASP A 16 4.06 8.78 13.83
N SER A 17 3.31 8.33 12.80
CA SER A 17 3.47 6.98 12.24
C SER A 17 3.81 6.98 10.75
N PHE A 18 4.64 6.04 10.32
CA PHE A 18 4.87 5.77 8.90
C PHE A 18 4.39 4.36 8.58
N HIS A 19 3.97 4.11 7.35
CA HIS A 19 3.71 2.75 6.90
C HIS A 19 4.78 2.32 5.89
N ILE A 20 5.18 1.06 5.97
CA ILE A 20 5.98 0.41 4.92
C ILE A 20 5.06 -0.58 4.22
N LEU A 21 4.98 -0.48 2.90
CA LEU A 21 4.21 -1.37 2.04
C LEU A 21 5.17 -2.25 1.24
N TYR A 22 4.90 -3.55 1.20
CA TYR A 22 5.66 -4.51 0.41
C TYR A 22 4.72 -5.43 -0.36
N ALA A 23 4.82 -5.38 -1.70
CA ALA A 23 4.06 -6.27 -2.58
C ALA A 23 4.72 -7.65 -2.62
N LEU A 24 3.94 -8.69 -2.37
CA LEU A 24 4.47 -10.06 -2.20
C LEU A 24 4.45 -10.88 -3.49
N ASP A 25 3.38 -10.79 -4.28
CA ASP A 25 3.15 -11.69 -5.42
C ASP A 25 2.68 -10.98 -6.68
N ASN A 26 1.71 -10.08 -6.59
CA ASN A 26 1.18 -9.31 -7.70
C ASN A 26 1.40 -7.80 -7.47
N PRO A 27 1.49 -6.99 -8.55
CA PRO A 27 1.63 -5.54 -8.44
C PRO A 27 0.47 -4.93 -7.64
N VAL A 28 0.73 -3.89 -6.87
CA VAL A 28 -0.30 -3.15 -6.14
C VAL A 28 -0.20 -1.68 -6.51
N THR A 29 -1.31 -1.10 -6.95
CA THR A 29 -1.39 0.35 -7.18
C THR A 29 -1.59 1.06 -5.84
N VAL A 30 -0.65 1.94 -5.49
CA VAL A 30 -0.73 2.83 -4.34
C VAL A 30 -1.15 4.22 -4.83
N LYS A 31 -2.31 4.68 -4.40
CA LYS A 31 -2.83 6.01 -4.72
C LYS A 31 -2.73 6.93 -3.51
N VAL A 32 -2.08 8.08 -3.72
CA VAL A 32 -1.90 9.12 -2.70
C VAL A 32 -2.37 10.45 -3.30
N ARG A 33 -3.52 10.95 -2.85
CA ARG A 33 -4.15 12.16 -3.41
C ARG A 33 -4.31 12.01 -4.94
N SER A 34 -3.60 12.84 -5.72
CA SER A 34 -3.59 12.79 -7.19
C SER A 34 -2.44 11.96 -7.77
N ASN A 35 -1.51 11.49 -6.94
CA ASN A 35 -0.37 10.68 -7.37
C ASN A 35 -0.74 9.20 -7.35
N VAL A 36 -0.17 8.47 -8.30
CA VAL A 36 -0.32 7.01 -8.44
C VAL A 36 1.07 6.42 -8.60
N LEU A 37 1.34 5.37 -7.82
CA LEU A 37 2.56 4.59 -7.88
C LEU A 37 2.16 3.11 -8.03
N GLU A 38 2.78 2.42 -8.97
CA GLU A 38 2.68 0.97 -9.05
C GLU A 38 3.82 0.33 -8.26
N LEU A 39 3.48 -0.56 -7.32
CA LEU A 39 4.43 -1.26 -6.46
C LEU A 39 4.53 -2.71 -6.93
N PHE A 40 5.66 -3.08 -7.53
CA PHE A 40 5.89 -4.44 -8.04
C PHE A 40 6.38 -5.39 -6.93
N PRO A 41 6.21 -6.72 -7.10
CA PRO A 41 6.73 -7.70 -6.16
C PRO A 41 8.22 -7.50 -5.87
N GLY A 42 8.60 -7.56 -4.60
CA GLY A 42 9.98 -7.31 -4.16
C GLY A 42 10.33 -5.84 -3.94
N GLN A 43 9.46 -4.90 -4.32
CA GLN A 43 9.66 -3.49 -4.06
C GLN A 43 9.02 -3.04 -2.75
N VAL A 44 9.58 -1.97 -2.19
CA VAL A 44 9.13 -1.34 -0.95
C VAL A 44 8.66 0.08 -1.25
N CYS A 45 7.52 0.46 -0.67
CA CYS A 45 7.04 1.84 -0.65
C CYS A 45 6.92 2.34 0.80
N LEU A 46 7.56 3.47 1.09
CA LEU A 46 7.41 4.16 2.36
C LEU A 46 6.30 5.22 2.25
N ILE A 47 5.32 5.18 3.15
CA ILE A 47 4.26 6.18 3.28
C ILE A 47 4.50 7.00 4.57
N PRO A 48 4.96 8.25 4.45
CA PRO A 48 5.19 9.11 5.62
C PRO A 48 3.90 9.48 6.37
N ALA A 49 4.04 9.87 7.65
CA ALA A 49 2.98 10.45 8.48
C ALA A 49 2.25 11.62 7.79
N ALA A 50 3.01 12.51 7.15
CA ALA A 50 2.50 13.70 6.47
C ALA A 50 1.58 13.40 5.28
N THR A 51 1.61 12.17 4.75
CA THR A 51 0.74 11.74 3.65
C THR A 51 -0.73 11.81 4.05
N GLY A 52 -1.05 11.39 5.28
CA GLY A 52 -2.41 11.29 5.77
C GLY A 52 -3.11 10.07 5.16
N PHE A 53 -3.76 10.24 4.01
CA PHE A 53 -4.59 9.18 3.40
C PHE A 53 -3.95 8.59 2.14
N TYR A 54 -4.06 7.28 2.00
CA TYR A 54 -3.71 6.54 0.78
C TYR A 54 -4.65 5.36 0.57
N SER A 55 -4.69 4.84 -0.65
CA SER A 55 -5.39 3.60 -0.95
C SER A 55 -4.51 2.63 -1.73
N THR A 56 -4.75 1.34 -1.53
CA THR A 56 -4.07 0.27 -2.27
C THR A 56 -5.11 -0.47 -3.10
N ILE A 57 -4.80 -0.72 -4.37
CA ILE A 57 -5.71 -1.33 -5.34
C ILE A 57 -4.95 -2.49 -6.01
N PRO A 58 -5.43 -3.75 -5.91
CA PRO A 58 -4.84 -4.87 -6.61
C PRO A 58 -5.12 -4.79 -8.13
N PRO A 59 -4.44 -5.60 -8.96
CA PRO A 59 -4.73 -5.66 -10.39
C PRO A 59 -6.14 -6.16 -10.64
N ALA A 60 -6.78 -5.69 -11.72
CA ALA A 60 -8.14 -6.07 -12.04
C ALA A 60 -8.24 -7.57 -12.35
N GLY A 61 -9.16 -8.27 -11.68
CA GLY A 61 -9.36 -9.72 -11.87
C GLY A 61 -8.36 -10.60 -11.14
N GLU A 62 -7.41 -10.03 -10.39
CA GLU A 62 -6.39 -10.77 -9.66
C GLU A 62 -6.44 -10.43 -8.16
N SER A 63 -5.98 -11.38 -7.34
CA SER A 63 -5.71 -11.12 -5.92
C SER A 63 -4.25 -10.76 -5.75
N ALA A 64 -3.94 -9.73 -4.96
CA ALA A 64 -2.56 -9.44 -4.55
C ALA A 64 -2.43 -9.60 -3.03
N ARG A 65 -1.23 -9.86 -2.53
CA ARG A 65 -0.91 -9.82 -1.10
C ARG A 65 0.01 -8.65 -0.81
N LEU A 66 -0.33 -7.90 0.22
CA LEU A 66 0.43 -6.75 0.67
C LEU A 66 0.78 -6.93 2.14
N LEU A 67 2.08 -6.89 2.44
CA LEU A 67 2.56 -6.75 3.80
C LEU A 67 2.58 -5.25 4.15
N ARG A 68 1.94 -4.91 5.27
CA ARG A 68 1.95 -3.55 5.82
C ARG A 68 2.59 -3.57 7.20
N ILE A 69 3.63 -2.76 7.36
CA ILE A 69 4.29 -2.50 8.64
C ILE A 69 3.90 -1.07 9.05
N ILE A 70 3.52 -0.88 10.32
CA ILE A 70 2.99 0.36 10.91
C ILE A 70 3.85 0.73 12.12
#